data_AF-A0A3N5JPB6-F1
#
_entry.id   AF-A0A3N5JPB6-F1
#
_cell.length_a   1.000
_cell.length_b   1.000
_cell.length_c   1.000
_cell.angle_alpha   90.00
_cell.angle_beta   90.00
_cell.angle_gamma   90.00
#
_symmetry.space_group_name_H-M   'P 1'
#
loop_
_entity.id
_entity.type
_entity.pdbx_description
1 polymer ?
#
loop_
_entity_poly.entity_id
_entity_poly.type
_entity_poly.pdbx_seq_one_letter_code
_entity_poly.pdbx_strand_id
1 'polypeptide(L)'
;MMLSREDIERMRDETFFRTRAHQLHSLADAERMVNSVGFCFAFKANHSELPCMWHSAAGERNPVYPVHVQNDPFIGLVWEAKDFLATTKKVYYGKAFKKRPSFISLSYFPLFYALVREQRGDNYIADYMRGGLSREARRIMDALQEHSPQITADLKIAAHLSHPEKRRIFDAAIAEL
;
A
#
# COMPACT_ATOMS: atom_id res chain seq x y z
N MET A 1 9.28 26.54 -23.04
CA MET A 1 10.04 25.34 -23.45
C MET A 1 9.10 24.15 -23.38
N MET A 2 8.92 23.38 -24.46
CA MET A 2 8.04 22.22 -24.46
C MET A 2 8.87 20.98 -24.08
N LEU A 3 8.55 20.33 -22.97
CA LEU A 3 9.22 19.10 -22.56
C LEU A 3 8.73 17.93 -23.41
N SER A 4 9.65 17.13 -23.94
CA SER A 4 9.31 15.85 -24.56
C SER A 4 8.94 14.83 -23.48
N ARG A 5 8.28 13.75 -23.90
CA ARG A 5 7.98 12.64 -22.99
C ARG A 5 9.25 12.01 -22.40
N GLU A 6 10.32 11.95 -23.16
CA GLU A 6 11.59 11.41 -22.68
C GLU A 6 12.24 12.35 -21.65
N ASP A 7 12.07 13.66 -21.76
CA ASP A 7 12.54 14.60 -20.74
C ASP A 7 11.83 14.37 -19.41
N ILE A 8 10.51 14.14 -19.44
CA ILE A 8 9.72 13.79 -18.26
C ILE A 8 10.17 12.44 -17.68
N GLU A 9 10.42 11.44 -18.52
CA GLU A 9 10.87 10.13 -18.03
C GLU A 9 12.27 10.19 -17.41
N ARG A 10 13.19 11.02 -17.93
CA ARG A 10 14.50 11.25 -17.27
C ARG A 10 14.34 11.92 -15.90
N MET A 11 13.45 12.90 -15.78
CA MET A 11 13.14 13.51 -14.47
C MET A 11 12.52 12.49 -13.50
N ARG A 12 11.67 11.59 -14.01
CA ARG A 12 11.09 10.48 -13.23
C ARG A 12 12.12 9.41 -12.87
N ASP A 13 13.14 9.19 -13.70
CA ASP A 13 14.21 8.25 -13.37
C ASP A 13 14.98 8.68 -12.13
N GLU A 14 15.25 9.98 -12.01
CA GLU A 14 15.86 10.56 -10.82
C GLU A 14 14.87 10.55 -9.64
N THR A 15 13.70 11.15 -9.81
CA THR A 15 12.74 11.33 -8.70
C THR A 15 12.13 10.02 -8.21
N PHE A 16 11.98 9.00 -9.06
CA PHE A 16 11.45 7.68 -8.70
C PHE A 16 12.56 6.63 -8.49
N PHE A 17 13.82 7.05 -8.43
CA PHE A 17 14.95 6.17 -8.10
C PHE A 17 15.13 5.02 -9.11
N ARG A 18 14.84 5.23 -10.39
CA ARG A 18 14.86 4.20 -11.45
C ARG A 18 16.21 4.14 -12.20
N THR A 19 17.29 4.52 -11.54
CA THR A 19 18.66 4.47 -12.06
C THR A 19 19.57 3.69 -11.13
N ARG A 20 20.68 3.16 -11.66
CA ARG A 20 21.65 2.40 -10.86
C ARG A 20 22.27 3.21 -9.73
N ALA A 21 22.44 4.52 -9.92
CA ALA A 21 22.95 5.42 -8.89
C ALA A 21 22.00 5.57 -7.69
N HIS A 22 20.69 5.37 -7.91
CA HIS A 22 19.65 5.51 -6.90
C HIS A 22 19.07 4.17 -6.45
N GLN A 23 19.68 3.05 -6.85
CA GLN A 23 19.20 1.71 -6.56
C GLN A 23 19.09 1.50 -5.04
N LEU A 24 17.99 0.87 -4.60
CA LEU A 24 17.81 0.54 -3.19
C LEU A 24 18.62 -0.72 -2.84
N HIS A 25 19.41 -0.64 -1.77
CA HIS A 25 20.22 -1.76 -1.28
C HIS A 25 19.83 -2.20 0.14
N SER A 26 18.97 -1.43 0.81
CA SER A 26 18.61 -1.64 2.20
C SER A 26 17.20 -1.16 2.53
N LEU A 27 16.69 -1.56 3.69
CA LEU A 27 15.43 -1.07 4.25
C LEU A 27 15.47 0.44 4.53
N ALA A 28 16.65 0.97 4.89
CA ALA A 28 16.85 2.40 5.09
C ALA A 28 16.73 3.18 3.77
N ASP A 29 17.19 2.60 2.66
CA ASP A 29 16.99 3.18 1.32
C ASP A 29 15.51 3.17 0.94
N ALA A 30 14.80 2.08 1.21
CA ALA A 30 13.37 1.98 0.96
C ALA A 30 12.56 3.02 1.76
N GLU A 31 12.86 3.21 3.05
CA GLU A 31 12.26 4.27 3.87
C GLU A 31 12.54 5.65 3.30
N ARG A 32 13.81 5.95 2.96
CA ARG A 32 14.23 7.23 2.39
C ARG A 32 13.53 7.50 1.07
N MET A 33 13.42 6.50 0.20
CA MET A 33 12.72 6.60 -1.09
C MET A 33 11.26 6.97 -0.88
N VAL A 34 10.52 6.22 -0.05
CA VAL A 34 9.09 6.49 0.21
C VAL A 34 8.88 7.89 0.79
N ASN A 35 9.74 8.32 1.71
CA ASN A 35 9.67 9.67 2.27
C ASN A 35 10.04 10.76 1.27
N SER A 36 10.95 10.49 0.33
CA SER A 36 11.33 11.42 -0.73
C SER A 36 10.24 11.59 -1.79
N VAL A 37 9.54 10.50 -2.17
CA VAL A 37 8.49 10.53 -3.20
C VAL A 37 7.08 10.76 -2.64
N GLY A 38 6.92 10.65 -1.32
CA GLY A 38 5.66 10.74 -0.59
C GLY A 38 4.86 9.44 -0.57
N PHE A 39 4.77 8.72 -1.70
CA PHE A 39 4.09 7.43 -1.79
C PHE A 39 4.52 6.65 -3.04
N CYS A 40 4.36 5.33 -3.03
CA CYS A 40 4.62 4.49 -4.20
C CYS A 40 3.82 3.18 -4.17
N PHE A 41 3.66 2.53 -5.31
CA PHE A 41 3.23 1.13 -5.31
C PHE A 41 4.35 0.22 -4.81
N ALA A 42 4.00 -0.93 -4.23
CA ALA A 42 4.98 -1.96 -3.92
C ALA A 42 5.55 -2.59 -5.20
N PHE A 43 4.67 -2.93 -6.15
CA PHE A 43 5.00 -3.59 -7.41
C PHE A 43 4.39 -2.88 -8.60
N LYS A 44 4.88 -3.22 -9.81
CA LYS A 44 4.48 -2.57 -11.06
C LYS A 44 2.96 -2.59 -11.23
N ALA A 45 2.40 -1.42 -11.54
CA ALA A 45 1.01 -1.27 -11.97
C ALA A 45 0.99 -0.98 -13.47
N ASN A 46 0.29 -1.81 -14.24
CA ASN A 46 0.15 -1.61 -15.69
C ASN A 46 -0.42 -0.22 -15.97
N HIS A 47 0.17 0.46 -16.96
CA HIS A 47 -0.21 1.81 -17.38
C HIS A 47 -0.18 2.87 -16.26
N SER A 48 0.63 2.68 -15.22
CA SER A 48 0.78 3.67 -14.18
C SER A 48 2.04 4.51 -14.35
N GLU A 49 1.89 5.82 -14.16
CA GLU A 49 2.98 6.80 -14.12
C GLU A 49 3.45 7.11 -12.69
N LEU A 50 3.04 6.29 -11.74
CA LEU A 50 3.32 6.46 -10.32
C LEU A 50 4.59 5.69 -9.96
N PRO A 51 5.36 6.16 -8.96
CA PRO A 51 6.55 5.46 -8.48
C PRO A 51 6.21 4.05 -8.00
N CYS A 52 7.20 3.17 -8.11
CA CYS A 52 7.10 1.75 -7.79
C CYS A 52 8.38 1.31 -7.08
N MET A 53 8.26 0.81 -5.85
CA MET A 53 9.42 0.41 -5.04
C MET A 53 10.22 -0.70 -5.71
N TRP A 54 9.58 -1.65 -6.38
CA TRP A 54 10.30 -2.70 -7.13
C TRP A 54 11.16 -2.13 -8.27
N HIS A 55 10.71 -1.10 -8.99
CA HIS A 55 11.55 -0.45 -10.01
C HIS A 55 12.74 0.26 -9.38
N SER A 56 12.53 0.90 -8.22
CA SER A 56 13.61 1.54 -7.46
C SER A 56 14.62 0.54 -6.90
N ALA A 57 14.14 -0.61 -6.42
CA ALA A 57 14.98 -1.71 -5.95
C ALA A 57 15.79 -2.33 -7.10
N ALA A 58 15.20 -2.44 -8.30
CA ALA A 58 15.93 -2.85 -9.50
C ALA A 58 16.91 -1.77 -9.99
N GLY A 59 16.67 -0.49 -9.65
CA GLY A 59 17.44 0.65 -10.16
C GLY A 59 17.27 0.84 -11.67
N GLU A 60 16.09 0.50 -12.20
CA GLU A 60 15.82 0.47 -13.63
C GLU A 60 14.44 1.04 -13.98
N ARG A 61 14.36 1.76 -15.11
CA ARG A 61 13.10 2.34 -15.60
C ARG A 61 12.04 1.26 -15.87
N ASN A 62 12.45 0.19 -16.56
CA ASN A 62 11.57 -0.88 -17.05
C ASN A 62 12.19 -2.26 -16.80
N PRO A 63 12.33 -2.70 -15.53
CA PRO A 63 12.82 -4.04 -15.24
C PRO A 63 11.84 -5.09 -15.79
N VAL A 64 12.40 -6.21 -16.26
CA VAL A 64 11.65 -7.37 -16.73
C VAL A 64 11.32 -8.25 -15.52
N TYR A 65 10.07 -8.70 -15.41
CA TYR A 65 9.71 -9.62 -14.34
C TYR A 65 10.51 -10.93 -14.48
N PRO A 66 11.15 -11.39 -13.41
CA PRO A 66 11.90 -12.65 -13.42
C PRO A 66 10.95 -13.85 -13.54
N VAL A 67 11.43 -14.93 -14.16
CA VAL A 67 10.68 -16.19 -14.27
C VAL A 67 10.46 -16.81 -12.88
N HIS A 68 11.45 -16.69 -11.99
CA HIS A 68 11.41 -17.20 -10.61
C HIS A 68 11.38 -16.05 -9.61
N VAL A 69 10.20 -15.47 -9.46
CA VAL A 69 9.90 -14.32 -8.57
C VAL A 69 10.39 -14.51 -7.14
N GLN A 70 10.32 -15.73 -6.60
CA GLN A 70 10.72 -16.05 -5.24
C GLN A 70 12.22 -15.93 -4.97
N ASN A 71 13.05 -15.97 -6.02
CA ASN A 71 14.50 -15.88 -5.90
C ASN A 71 15.04 -14.50 -6.29
N ASP A 72 14.15 -13.55 -6.62
CA ASP A 72 14.55 -12.23 -7.04
C ASP A 72 14.87 -11.35 -5.82
N PRO A 73 16.10 -10.81 -5.73
CA PRO A 73 16.52 -10.04 -4.56
C PRO A 73 15.74 -8.73 -4.41
N PHE A 74 15.27 -8.12 -5.52
CA PHE A 74 14.55 -6.85 -5.48
C PHE A 74 13.11 -7.05 -5.00
N ILE A 75 12.47 -8.15 -5.41
CA ILE A 75 11.17 -8.55 -4.89
C ILE A 75 11.28 -8.92 -3.42
N GLY A 76 12.32 -9.67 -3.03
CA GLY A 76 12.64 -9.95 -1.62
C GLY A 76 12.73 -8.67 -0.79
N LEU A 77 13.53 -7.70 -1.23
CA LEU A 77 13.68 -6.40 -0.56
C LEU A 77 12.34 -5.66 -0.38
N VAL A 78 11.46 -5.66 -1.39
CA VAL A 78 10.14 -5.01 -1.28
C VAL A 78 9.26 -5.70 -0.23
N TRP A 79 9.30 -7.03 -0.15
CA TRP A 79 8.56 -7.77 0.88
C TRP A 79 9.10 -7.52 2.27
N GLU A 80 10.42 -7.52 2.43
CA GLU A 80 11.06 -7.15 3.70
C GLU A 80 10.73 -5.71 4.10
N ALA A 81 10.75 -4.77 3.15
CA ALA A 81 10.37 -3.37 3.38
C ALA A 81 8.92 -3.23 3.83
N LYS A 82 7.98 -3.97 3.20
CA LYS A 82 6.59 -4.04 3.66
C LYS A 82 6.53 -4.45 5.12
N ASP A 83 7.12 -5.60 5.46
CA ASP A 83 6.94 -6.18 6.78
C ASP A 83 7.65 -5.35 7.86
N PHE A 84 8.89 -4.93 7.61
CA PHE A 84 9.67 -4.14 8.55
C PHE A 84 9.12 -2.71 8.72
N LEU A 85 8.94 -1.95 7.63
CA LEU A 85 8.57 -0.54 7.72
C LEU A 85 7.15 -0.33 8.24
N ALA A 86 6.21 -1.24 7.90
CA ALA A 86 4.85 -1.18 8.43
C ALA A 86 4.83 -1.51 9.93
N THR A 87 5.52 -2.59 10.35
CA THR A 87 5.55 -3.03 11.76
C THR A 87 6.26 -2.02 12.66
N THR A 88 7.33 -1.39 12.16
CA THR A 88 8.07 -0.33 12.87
C THR A 88 7.45 1.05 12.72
N LYS A 89 6.25 1.16 12.12
CA LYS A 89 5.49 2.41 11.94
C LYS A 89 6.32 3.52 11.28
N LYS A 90 7.13 3.17 10.29
CA LYS A 90 7.90 4.15 9.48
C LYS A 90 7.12 4.66 8.28
N VAL A 91 6.23 3.82 7.77
CA VAL A 91 5.36 4.12 6.63
C VAL A 91 3.98 3.50 6.89
N TYR A 92 2.96 4.03 6.23
CA TYR A 92 1.70 3.31 6.07
C TYR A 92 1.83 2.33 4.89
N TYR A 93 1.45 1.08 5.11
CA TYR A 93 1.32 0.09 4.04
C TYR A 93 -0.13 -0.38 3.94
N GLY A 94 -0.73 -0.27 2.76
CA GLY A 94 -2.11 -0.64 2.54
C GLY A 94 -2.55 -0.49 1.09
N LYS A 95 -3.86 -0.57 0.85
CA LYS A 95 -4.47 -0.47 -0.50
C LYS A 95 -5.14 0.89 -0.72
N ALA A 96 -4.44 1.97 -0.39
CA ALA A 96 -5.01 3.32 -0.35
C ALA A 96 -5.45 3.88 -1.71
N PHE A 97 -4.82 3.48 -2.82
CA PHE A 97 -5.22 3.94 -4.16
C PHE A 97 -5.23 2.82 -5.20
N LYS A 98 -6.24 2.83 -6.07
CA LYS A 98 -6.51 1.81 -7.11
C LYS A 98 -6.56 0.37 -6.59
N LYS A 99 -6.88 0.15 -5.30
CA LYS A 99 -6.93 -1.17 -4.64
C LYS A 99 -5.61 -1.97 -4.74
N ARG A 100 -4.48 -1.27 -4.89
CA ARG A 100 -3.15 -1.87 -5.07
C ARG A 100 -2.28 -1.69 -3.83
N PRO A 101 -1.41 -2.67 -3.51
CA PRO A 101 -0.50 -2.55 -2.38
C PRO A 101 0.46 -1.37 -2.57
N SER A 102 0.49 -0.49 -1.59
CA SER A 102 1.17 0.80 -1.67
C SER A 102 1.81 1.17 -0.34
N PHE A 103 2.94 1.87 -0.44
CA PHE A 103 3.62 2.54 0.67
C PHE A 103 3.27 4.02 0.64
N ILE A 104 2.99 4.61 1.80
CA ILE A 104 2.73 6.04 1.95
C ILE A 104 3.59 6.55 3.11
N SER A 105 4.33 7.63 2.86
CA SER A 105 5.05 8.36 3.91
C SER A 105 4.05 8.87 4.94
N LEU A 106 4.38 8.75 6.23
CA LEU A 106 3.50 9.24 7.29
C LEU A 106 3.29 10.76 7.25
N SER A 107 4.20 11.52 6.63
CA SER A 107 4.02 12.95 6.39
C SER A 107 2.95 13.26 5.33
N TYR A 108 2.76 12.36 4.37
CA TYR A 108 1.73 12.47 3.32
C TYR A 108 0.42 11.77 3.70
N PHE A 109 0.47 10.82 4.64
CA PHE A 109 -0.68 10.00 5.03
C PHE A 109 -1.95 10.82 5.40
N PRO A 110 -1.88 11.96 6.11
CA PRO A 110 -3.06 12.79 6.38
C PRO A 110 -3.78 13.28 5.11
N LEU A 111 -3.04 13.54 4.02
CA LEU A 111 -3.61 13.96 2.75
C LEU A 111 -4.42 12.83 2.10
N PHE A 112 -3.90 11.60 2.15
CA PHE A 112 -4.62 10.41 1.67
C PHE A 112 -5.85 10.13 2.51
N TYR A 113 -5.72 10.23 3.84
CA TYR A 113 -6.83 10.05 4.75
C TYR A 113 -7.95 11.06 4.49
N ALA A 114 -7.62 12.34 4.28
CA ALA A 114 -8.61 13.37 3.96
C ALA A 114 -9.41 13.05 2.68
N LEU A 115 -8.74 12.62 1.61
CA LEU A 115 -9.40 12.25 0.35
C LEU A 115 -10.33 11.04 0.50
N VAL A 116 -9.96 10.06 1.34
CA VAL A 116 -10.81 8.90 1.62
C VAL A 116 -11.95 9.26 2.56
N ARG A 117 -11.70 10.11 3.56
CA ARG A 117 -12.70 10.58 4.53
C ARG A 117 -13.78 11.42 3.88
N GLU A 118 -13.50 12.24 2.88
CA GLU A 118 -14.58 12.94 2.17
C GLU A 118 -15.60 11.98 1.51
N GLN A 119 -15.17 10.75 1.21
CA GLN A 119 -16.04 9.70 0.67
C GLN A 119 -16.81 8.93 1.75
N ARG A 120 -16.44 9.03 3.05
CA ARG A 120 -16.98 8.20 4.15
C ARG A 120 -17.19 9.00 5.44
N GLY A 121 -18.29 8.78 6.15
CA GLY A 121 -18.53 9.50 7.40
C GLY A 121 -17.55 9.09 8.51
N ASP A 122 -17.37 9.96 9.51
CA ASP A 122 -16.58 9.64 10.72
C ASP A 122 -17.26 8.60 11.64
N ASN A 123 -18.47 8.15 11.27
CA ASN A 123 -19.28 7.24 12.06
C ASN A 123 -19.72 6.03 11.22
N TYR A 124 -18.98 4.93 11.35
CA TYR A 124 -19.27 3.69 10.64
C TYR A 124 -20.65 3.10 10.99
N ILE A 125 -21.21 3.41 12.17
CA ILE A 125 -22.58 3.01 12.53
C ILE A 125 -23.58 3.75 11.64
N ALA A 126 -23.39 5.05 11.42
CA ALA A 126 -24.23 5.82 10.52
C ALA A 126 -24.09 5.33 9.06
N ASP A 127 -22.88 4.96 8.62
CA ASP A 127 -22.65 4.38 7.29
C ASP A 127 -23.34 3.01 7.14
N TYR A 128 -23.31 2.16 8.16
CA TYR A 128 -24.08 0.92 8.21
C TYR A 128 -25.59 1.16 8.15
N MET A 129 -26.12 2.08 8.98
CA MET A 129 -27.56 2.37 9.03
C MET A 129 -28.09 2.95 7.71
N ARG A 130 -27.25 3.65 6.94
CA ARG A 130 -27.57 4.14 5.59
C ARG A 130 -27.37 3.09 4.49
N GLY A 131 -26.99 1.86 4.83
CA GLY A 131 -26.76 0.77 3.88
C GLY A 131 -25.43 0.85 3.12
N GLY A 132 -24.50 1.72 3.54
CA GLY A 132 -23.17 1.87 2.94
C GLY A 132 -22.15 0.83 3.38
N LEU A 133 -22.43 0.09 4.46
CA LEU A 133 -21.61 -1.01 4.96
C LEU A 133 -22.45 -2.28 5.10
N SER A 134 -21.86 -3.42 4.76
CA SER A 134 -22.40 -4.74 5.10
C SER A 134 -22.38 -4.97 6.60
N ARG A 135 -23.16 -5.97 7.05
CA ARG A 135 -23.13 -6.41 8.44
C ARG A 135 -21.76 -6.93 8.82
N GLU A 136 -21.07 -7.61 7.92
CA GLU A 136 -19.75 -8.17 8.12
C GLU A 136 -18.70 -7.06 8.23
N ALA A 137 -18.78 -6.00 7.42
CA ALA A 137 -17.92 -4.81 7.55
C ALA A 137 -18.15 -4.09 8.89
N ARG A 138 -19.41 -3.92 9.31
CA ARG A 138 -19.73 -3.39 10.64
C ARG A 138 -19.10 -4.22 11.75
N ARG A 139 -19.20 -5.55 11.70
CA ARG A 139 -18.62 -6.43 12.74
C ARG A 139 -17.10 -6.31 12.84
N ILE A 140 -16.43 -6.09 11.72
CA ILE A 140 -14.99 -5.81 11.70
C ILE A 140 -14.70 -4.47 12.38
N MET A 141 -15.49 -3.42 12.09
CA MET A 141 -15.35 -2.14 12.77
C MET A 141 -15.66 -2.22 14.27
N ASP A 142 -16.70 -2.95 14.67
CA ASP A 142 -17.03 -3.20 16.08
C ASP A 142 -15.83 -3.87 16.80
N ALA A 143 -15.22 -4.89 16.19
CA ALA A 143 -14.04 -5.56 16.74
C ALA A 143 -12.83 -4.62 16.85
N LEU A 144 -12.60 -3.76 15.86
CA LEU A 144 -11.51 -2.78 15.87
C LEU A 144 -11.74 -1.63 16.87
N GLN A 145 -12.99 -1.24 17.11
CA GLN A 145 -13.34 -0.25 18.14
C GLN A 145 -13.09 -0.79 19.54
N GLU A 146 -13.41 -2.07 19.77
CA GLU A 146 -13.20 -2.71 21.06
C GLU A 146 -11.71 -2.96 21.34
N HIS A 147 -10.98 -3.45 20.33
CA HIS A 147 -9.57 -3.80 20.48
C HIS A 147 -8.78 -3.40 19.22
N SER A 148 -7.83 -2.49 19.37
CA SER A 148 -6.93 -2.08 18.28
C SER A 148 -5.53 -1.77 18.83
N PRO A 149 -4.44 -2.13 18.11
CA PRO A 149 -4.40 -2.81 16.82
C PRO A 149 -4.57 -4.34 16.94
N GLN A 150 -5.03 -4.99 15.87
CA GLN A 150 -5.12 -6.46 15.77
C GLN A 150 -4.42 -6.98 14.51
N ILE A 151 -3.79 -8.15 14.61
CA ILE A 151 -3.35 -8.89 13.42
C ILE A 151 -4.56 -9.50 12.71
N THR A 152 -4.42 -9.78 11.41
CA THR A 152 -5.52 -10.30 10.57
C THR A 152 -6.14 -11.59 11.12
N ALA A 153 -5.35 -12.46 11.76
CA ALA A 153 -5.85 -13.70 12.36
C ALA A 153 -6.80 -13.40 13.53
N ASP A 154 -6.39 -12.55 14.46
CA ASP A 154 -7.19 -12.16 15.64
C ASP A 154 -8.43 -11.37 15.22
N LEU A 155 -8.28 -10.46 14.26
CA LEU A 155 -9.41 -9.68 13.75
C LEU A 155 -10.48 -10.57 13.11
N LYS A 156 -10.07 -11.63 12.40
CA LYS A 156 -11.01 -12.62 11.87
C LYS A 156 -11.73 -13.38 12.98
N ILE A 157 -11.05 -13.68 14.09
CA ILE A 157 -11.68 -14.35 15.24
C ILE A 157 -12.67 -13.40 15.90
N ALA A 158 -12.26 -12.16 16.22
CA ALA A 158 -13.11 -11.15 16.86
C ALA A 158 -14.35 -10.81 16.02
N ALA A 159 -14.21 -10.69 14.69
CA ALA A 159 -15.34 -10.48 13.79
C ALA A 159 -16.16 -11.77 13.50
N HIS A 160 -15.77 -12.91 14.06
CA HIS A 160 -16.29 -14.27 13.79
C HIS A 160 -16.36 -14.63 12.29
N LEU A 161 -15.28 -14.29 11.60
CA LEU A 161 -14.98 -14.53 10.18
C LEU A 161 -13.73 -15.41 10.00
N SER A 162 -13.31 -16.14 11.03
CA SER A 162 -12.11 -17.02 11.01
C SER A 162 -12.28 -18.31 10.22
N HIS A 163 -13.52 -18.74 9.96
CA HIS A 163 -13.79 -19.96 9.18
C HIS A 163 -13.25 -19.83 7.75
N PRO A 164 -12.55 -20.84 7.19
CA PRO A 164 -11.94 -20.76 5.85
C PRO A 164 -12.92 -20.34 4.73
N GLU A 165 -14.16 -20.83 4.77
CA GLU A 165 -15.21 -20.48 3.80
C GLU A 165 -15.60 -18.99 3.84
N LYS A 166 -15.38 -18.33 4.98
CA LYS A 166 -15.65 -16.89 5.16
C LYS A 166 -14.50 -16.01 4.70
N ARG A 167 -13.40 -16.56 4.18
CA ARG A 167 -12.26 -15.76 3.69
C ARG A 167 -12.69 -14.70 2.68
N ARG A 168 -13.47 -15.10 1.66
CA ARG A 168 -13.95 -14.17 0.63
C ARG A 168 -14.87 -13.10 1.21
N ILE A 169 -15.67 -13.45 2.21
CA ILE A 169 -16.57 -12.53 2.91
C ILE A 169 -15.75 -11.50 3.70
N PHE A 170 -14.74 -11.95 4.45
CA PHE A 170 -13.83 -11.06 5.17
C PHE A 170 -13.10 -10.12 4.22
N ASP A 171 -12.55 -10.63 3.11
CA ASP A 171 -11.81 -9.82 2.15
C ASP A 171 -12.71 -8.77 1.48
N ALA A 172 -13.97 -9.10 1.20
CA ALA A 172 -14.97 -8.16 0.70
C ALA A 172 -15.33 -7.10 1.74
N ALA A 173 -15.61 -7.53 2.97
CA ALA A 173 -15.98 -6.65 4.08
C ALA A 173 -14.85 -5.67 4.45
N ILE A 174 -13.59 -6.11 4.49
CA ILE A 174 -12.42 -5.22 4.68
C ILE A 174 -12.32 -4.18 3.57
N ALA A 175 -12.67 -4.51 2.34
CA ALA A 175 -12.64 -3.57 1.22
C ALA A 175 -13.75 -2.51 1.28
N GLU A 176 -14.78 -2.73 2.10
CA GLU A 176 -15.83 -1.76 2.42
C GLU A 176 -15.42 -0.78 3.53
N LEU A 177 -14.28 -1.01 4.21
CA LEU A 177 -13.72 -0.15 5.25
C LEU A 177 -12.60 0.75 4.70
#